data_AF-A0A2U3KC19-F1
#
_entry.id   AF-A0A2U3KC19-F1
#
_cell.length_a   1.000
_cell.length_b   1.000
_cell.length_c   1.000
_cell.angle_alpha   90.00
_cell.angle_beta   90.00
_cell.angle_gamma   90.00
#
_symmetry.space_group_name_H-M   'P 1'
#
loop_
_entity.id
_entity.type
_entity.pdbx_description
1 polymer ?
#
loop_
_entity_poly.entity_id
_entity_poly.type
_entity_poly.pdbx_seq_one_letter_code
_entity_poly.pdbx_strand_id
1 'polypeptide(L)'
;MKVVAFNGSARKDGNTAILINYALSEIRNEGIETELVQLAGQKIHGCRACYKCMENKDKQCAQKDDIANECIQKMIEADGIILGSPTYFGDVSPEMKALIDRSGFVARMNDFLFKRKVGAAIVAVRRAGGIHVFDSINHLFLGAQMIVPGSSYWNIGIGRERGDVEKE
;
A
#
# COMPACT_ATOMS: atom_id res chain seq x y z
N MET A 1 -7.68 16.64 -5.81
CA MET A 1 -7.40 15.52 -4.89
C MET A 1 -6.65 14.46 -5.66
N LYS A 2 -5.76 13.71 -4.99
CA LYS A 2 -4.98 12.64 -5.61
C LYS A 2 -5.03 11.36 -4.78
N VAL A 3 -5.17 10.22 -5.44
CA VAL A 3 -5.02 8.89 -4.83
C VAL A 3 -3.84 8.17 -5.46
N VAL A 4 -2.96 7.63 -4.61
CA VAL A 4 -1.88 6.73 -5.06
C VAL A 4 -2.17 5.31 -4.59
N ALA A 5 -2.01 4.34 -5.48
CA ALA A 5 -2.09 2.92 -5.15
C ALA A 5 -0.74 2.24 -5.33
N PHE A 6 -0.44 1.27 -4.48
CA PHE A 6 0.78 0.46 -4.56
C PHE A 6 0.42 -1.00 -4.76
N ASN A 7 0.88 -1.59 -5.86
CA ASN A 7 0.77 -3.02 -6.11
C ASN A 7 2.02 -3.75 -5.58
N GLY A 8 1.84 -4.49 -4.49
CA GLY A 8 2.85 -5.36 -3.89
C GLY A 8 3.02 -6.71 -4.58
N SER A 9 2.21 -7.02 -5.61
CA SER A 9 2.33 -8.29 -6.31
C SER A 9 3.57 -8.34 -7.20
N ALA A 10 4.24 -9.49 -7.23
CA ALA A 10 5.29 -9.75 -8.22
C ALA A 10 4.75 -9.79 -9.66
N ARG A 11 3.44 -9.96 -9.84
CA ARG A 11 2.74 -9.92 -11.14
C ARG A 11 2.15 -8.52 -11.36
N LYS A 12 2.71 -7.76 -12.29
CA LYS A 12 2.25 -6.40 -12.64
C LYS A 12 0.82 -6.34 -13.18
N ASP A 13 0.38 -7.43 -13.79
CA ASP A 13 -0.91 -7.69 -14.44
C ASP A 13 -1.70 -8.79 -13.71
N GLY A 14 -1.38 -9.06 -12.44
CA GLY A 14 -2.06 -10.09 -11.65
C GLY A 14 -3.34 -9.60 -10.96
N ASN A 15 -4.00 -10.52 -10.26
CA ASN A 15 -5.27 -10.27 -9.54
C ASN A 15 -5.22 -9.05 -8.60
N THR A 16 -4.11 -8.83 -7.89
CA THR A 16 -3.95 -7.63 -7.05
C THR A 16 -4.03 -6.34 -7.87
N ALA A 17 -3.37 -6.28 -9.03
CA ALA A 17 -3.41 -5.12 -9.91
C ALA A 17 -4.81 -4.90 -10.50
N ILE A 18 -5.50 -5.98 -10.87
CA ILE A 18 -6.88 -5.93 -11.38
C ILE A 18 -7.80 -5.31 -10.33
N LEU A 19 -7.79 -5.84 -9.10
CA LEU A 19 -8.60 -5.32 -7.99
C LEU A 19 -8.29 -3.86 -7.66
N ILE A 20 -7.00 -3.47 -7.65
CA ILE A 20 -6.61 -2.06 -7.47
C ILE A 20 -7.21 -1.20 -8.59
N ASN A 21 -7.12 -1.65 -9.85
CA ASN A 21 -7.61 -0.87 -10.98
C ASN A 21 -9.13 -0.71 -10.97
N TYR A 22 -9.91 -1.66 -10.46
CA TYR A 22 -11.33 -1.48 -10.20
C TYR A 22 -11.60 -0.38 -9.19
N ALA A 23 -10.87 -0.34 -8.06
CA ALA A 23 -11.03 0.75 -7.10
C ALA A 23 -10.61 2.11 -7.71
N LEU A 24 -9.50 2.13 -8.45
CA LEU A 24 -9.02 3.36 -9.10
C LEU A 24 -9.94 3.82 -10.24
N SER A 25 -10.63 2.94 -10.96
CA SER A 25 -11.59 3.34 -12.00
C SER A 25 -12.76 4.11 -11.40
N GLU A 26 -13.34 3.61 -10.32
CA GLU A 26 -14.42 4.32 -9.62
C GLU A 26 -13.95 5.67 -9.07
N ILE A 27 -12.74 5.73 -8.49
CA ILE A 27 -12.17 6.99 -8.01
C ILE A 27 -11.95 8.00 -9.16
N ARG A 28 -11.50 7.53 -10.33
CA ARG A 28 -11.36 8.40 -11.52
C ARG A 28 -12.71 8.88 -12.06
N ASN A 29 -13.75 8.06 -11.98
CA ASN A 29 -15.11 8.43 -12.41
C ASN A 29 -15.65 9.62 -11.59
N GLU A 30 -15.20 9.77 -10.34
CA GLU A 30 -15.46 10.92 -9.48
C GLU A 30 -14.54 12.14 -9.76
N GLY A 31 -13.74 12.10 -10.83
CA GLY A 31 -12.85 13.19 -11.24
C GLY A 31 -11.58 13.33 -10.38
N ILE A 32 -11.22 12.32 -9.60
CA ILE A 32 -10.03 12.33 -8.74
C ILE A 32 -8.82 11.76 -9.52
N GLU A 33 -7.67 12.43 -9.41
CA GLU A 33 -6.42 11.95 -10.03
C GLU A 33 -5.97 10.66 -9.36
N THR A 34 -5.59 9.65 -10.16
CA THR A 34 -5.08 8.37 -9.65
C THR A 34 -3.74 7.99 -10.23
N GLU A 35 -2.87 7.44 -9.40
CA GLU A 35 -1.57 6.87 -9.81
C GLU A 35 -1.43 5.44 -9.29
N LEU A 36 -0.90 4.53 -10.13
CA LEU A 36 -0.57 3.16 -9.74
C LEU A 36 0.95 2.95 -9.76
N VAL A 37 1.53 2.66 -8.59
CA VAL A 37 2.94 2.31 -8.42
C VAL A 37 3.10 0.80 -8.35
N GLN A 38 3.97 0.26 -9.21
CA GLN A 38 4.28 -1.16 -9.28
C GLN A 38 5.54 -1.47 -8.48
N LEU A 39 5.44 -2.25 -7.40
CA LEU A 39 6.62 -2.69 -6.64
C LEU A 39 7.33 -3.88 -7.30
N ALA A 40 6.67 -4.58 -8.22
CA ALA A 40 7.25 -5.69 -8.97
C ALA A 40 8.56 -5.32 -9.69
N GLY A 41 9.65 -6.00 -9.31
CA GLY A 41 10.98 -5.80 -9.87
C GLY A 41 11.71 -4.57 -9.34
N GLN A 42 11.11 -3.84 -8.39
CA GLN A 42 11.78 -2.75 -7.69
C GLN A 42 12.58 -3.29 -6.51
N LYS A 43 13.71 -2.62 -6.21
CA LYS A 43 14.42 -2.87 -4.96
C LYS A 43 13.74 -2.07 -3.87
N ILE A 44 13.47 -2.72 -2.74
CA ILE A 44 13.09 -2.06 -1.50
C ILE A 44 13.56 -2.90 -0.32
N HIS A 45 14.33 -2.30 0.57
CA HIS A 45 14.79 -2.95 1.79
C HIS A 45 13.94 -2.52 2.99
N GLY A 46 13.83 -3.40 3.98
CA GLY A 46 13.13 -3.14 5.23
C GLY A 46 13.76 -2.00 6.05
N CYS A 47 13.02 -1.53 7.05
CA CYS A 47 13.56 -0.53 7.98
C CYS A 47 14.74 -1.10 8.77
N ARG A 48 15.87 -0.38 8.79
CA ARG A 48 17.08 -0.75 9.57
C ARG A 48 17.05 -0.29 11.02
N ALA A 49 15.95 0.33 11.47
CA ALA A 49 15.83 0.94 12.79
C ALA A 49 17.03 1.85 13.16
N CYS A 50 17.56 2.61 12.18
CA CYS A 50 18.71 3.48 12.38
C CYS A 50 18.35 4.87 12.94
N TYR A 51 17.05 5.17 13.09
CA TYR A 51 16.49 6.42 13.62
C TYR A 51 16.88 7.72 12.89
N LYS A 52 17.62 7.66 11.78
CA LYS A 52 18.02 8.87 11.03
C LYS A 52 16.88 9.75 10.53
N CYS A 53 15.73 9.18 10.18
CA CYS A 53 14.56 9.99 9.80
C CYS A 53 13.96 10.81 10.97
N MET A 54 14.21 10.40 12.22
CA MET A 54 13.84 11.14 13.43
C MET A 54 14.83 12.29 13.69
N GLU A 55 16.12 12.07 13.42
CA GLU A 55 17.16 13.10 13.54
C GLU A 55 17.04 14.14 12.43
N ASN A 56 16.91 13.70 11.17
CA ASN A 56 16.95 14.57 10.01
C ASN A 56 15.69 15.41 9.83
N LYS A 57 14.51 14.87 10.19
CA LYS A 57 13.20 15.52 10.02
C LYS A 57 12.95 16.07 8.60
N ASP A 58 13.51 15.41 7.59
CA ASP A 58 13.49 15.82 6.18
C ASP A 58 12.39 15.10 5.38
N LYS A 59 11.47 14.41 6.06
CA LYS A 59 10.39 13.60 5.48
C LYS A 59 10.89 12.44 4.59
N GLN A 60 12.16 12.05 4.73
CA GLN A 60 12.76 10.96 3.96
C GLN A 60 13.35 9.87 4.86
N CYS A 61 13.56 8.70 4.27
CA CYS A 61 14.40 7.66 4.84
C CYS A 61 15.86 7.91 4.45
N ALA A 62 16.79 7.67 5.38
CA ALA A 62 18.23 7.77 5.12
C ALA A 62 18.77 6.69 4.18
N GLN A 63 18.03 5.59 3.97
CA GLN A 63 18.34 4.59 2.93
C GLN A 63 17.86 5.16 1.58
N LYS A 64 18.79 5.41 0.65
CA LYS A 64 18.54 6.15 -0.61
C LYS A 64 18.80 5.33 -1.88
N ASP A 65 19.24 4.09 -1.72
CA ASP A 65 19.66 3.17 -2.78
C ASP A 65 18.51 2.32 -3.34
N ASP A 66 17.26 2.72 -3.09
CA ASP A 66 16.06 1.99 -3.48
C ASP A 66 14.82 2.90 -3.67
N ILE A 67 13.68 2.33 -4.06
CA ILE A 67 12.50 3.11 -4.48
C ILE A 67 11.73 3.78 -3.32
N ALA A 68 12.03 3.43 -2.06
CA ALA A 68 11.12 3.75 -0.97
C ALA A 68 10.88 5.25 -0.77
N ASN A 69 11.89 6.10 -0.98
CA ASN A 69 11.72 7.56 -0.85
C ASN A 69 10.81 8.14 -1.94
N GLU A 70 10.84 7.59 -3.16
CA GLU A 70 9.89 7.96 -4.21
C GLU A 70 8.46 7.58 -3.80
N CYS A 71 8.26 6.36 -3.29
CA CYS A 71 6.96 5.91 -2.80
C CYS A 71 6.46 6.78 -1.63
N ILE A 72 7.32 7.08 -0.66
CA ILE A 72 6.99 7.92 0.49
C ILE A 72 6.57 9.32 0.03
N GLN A 73 7.28 9.92 -0.92
CA GLN A 73 6.94 11.23 -1.46
C GLN A 73 5.53 11.22 -2.08
N LYS A 74 5.21 10.21 -2.89
CA LYS A 74 3.87 10.04 -3.48
C LYS A 74 2.79 9.86 -2.41
N MET A 75 3.08 9.13 -1.33
CA MET A 75 2.16 8.98 -0.19
C MET A 75 1.94 10.30 0.56
N ILE A 76 2.96 11.15 0.66
CA ILE A 76 2.84 12.48 1.29
C ILE A 76 1.96 13.41 0.45
N GLU A 77 2.14 13.39 -0.87
CA GLU A 77 1.41 14.24 -1.82
C GLU A 77 -0.05 13.82 -2.02
N ALA A 78 -0.36 12.53 -1.90
CA ALA A 78 -1.71 12.03 -2.12
C ALA A 78 -2.66 12.32 -0.95
N ASP A 79 -3.94 12.50 -1.23
CA ASP A 79 -5.01 12.61 -0.23
C ASP A 79 -5.53 11.23 0.20
N GLY A 80 -5.43 10.25 -0.71
CA GLY A 80 -5.79 8.85 -0.45
C GLY A 80 -4.67 7.88 -0.85
N ILE A 81 -4.56 6.79 -0.09
CA ILE A 81 -3.53 5.76 -0.26
C ILE A 81 -4.22 4.39 -0.32
N ILE A 82 -3.95 3.64 -1.40
CA ILE A 82 -4.35 2.24 -1.53
C ILE A 82 -3.10 1.38 -1.43
N LEU A 83 -3.10 0.41 -0.50
CA LEU A 83 -2.07 -0.62 -0.45
C LEU A 83 -2.69 -1.95 -0.85
N GLY A 84 -2.21 -2.49 -1.97
CA GLY A 84 -2.69 -3.76 -2.49
C GLY A 84 -1.62 -4.83 -2.45
N SER A 85 -1.91 -5.99 -1.86
CA SER A 85 -0.95 -7.09 -1.76
C SER A 85 -1.55 -8.43 -2.17
N PRO A 86 -0.78 -9.34 -2.80
CA PRO A 86 -1.11 -10.74 -2.77
C PRO A 86 -0.93 -11.29 -1.34
N THR A 87 -1.55 -12.44 -1.07
CA THR A 87 -1.28 -13.23 0.14
C THR A 87 -0.16 -14.23 -0.10
N TYR A 88 1.01 -13.99 0.47
CA TYR A 88 2.14 -14.94 0.45
C TYR A 88 2.37 -15.47 1.86
N PHE A 89 2.20 -16.78 2.04
CA PHE A 89 2.30 -17.46 3.34
C PHE A 89 1.50 -16.80 4.47
N GLY A 90 0.35 -16.20 4.14
CA GLY A 90 -0.55 -15.59 5.13
C GLY A 90 -0.23 -14.13 5.47
N ASP A 91 0.67 -13.46 4.76
CA ASP A 91 0.95 -12.04 4.96
C ASP A 91 1.12 -11.30 3.62
N VAL A 92 1.33 -9.98 3.73
CA VAL A 92 1.71 -9.12 2.61
C VAL A 92 3.00 -9.59 1.94
N SER A 93 3.25 -9.14 0.71
CA SER A 93 4.54 -9.39 0.06
C SER A 93 5.70 -8.72 0.81
N PRO A 94 6.93 -9.24 0.70
CA PRO A 94 8.11 -8.61 1.31
C PRO A 94 8.29 -7.14 0.92
N GLU A 95 8.04 -6.81 -0.35
CA GLU A 95 8.16 -5.44 -0.87
C GLU A 95 7.11 -4.51 -0.25
N MET A 96 5.88 -5.00 -0.09
CA MET A 96 4.82 -4.25 0.58
C MET A 96 5.14 -4.04 2.07
N LYS A 97 5.63 -5.08 2.77
CA LYS A 97 6.03 -4.95 4.18
C LYS A 97 7.17 -3.96 4.35
N ALA A 98 8.17 -4.00 3.47
CA ALA A 98 9.29 -3.06 3.49
C ALA A 98 8.84 -1.61 3.27
N LEU A 99 7.89 -1.39 2.35
CA LEU A 99 7.25 -0.08 2.17
C LEU A 99 6.53 0.36 3.44
N ILE A 100 5.63 -0.48 3.98
CA ILE A 100 4.86 -0.20 5.21
C ILE A 100 5.78 0.20 6.36
N ASP A 101 6.84 -0.57 6.61
CA ASP A 101 7.75 -0.33 7.74
C ASP A 101 8.51 0.98 7.59
N ARG A 102 8.97 1.29 6.38
CA ARG A 102 9.73 2.52 6.12
C ARG A 102 8.84 3.73 6.09
N SER A 103 7.72 3.69 5.37
CA SER A 103 6.79 4.81 5.27
C SER A 103 6.14 5.10 6.61
N GLY A 104 5.75 4.07 7.37
CA GLY A 104 5.15 4.24 8.69
C GLY A 104 6.10 4.91 9.68
N PHE A 105 7.37 4.49 9.69
CA PHE A 105 8.36 5.09 10.59
C PHE A 105 8.71 6.52 10.19
N VAL A 106 8.96 6.79 8.90
CA VAL A 106 9.20 8.15 8.39
C VAL A 106 8.01 9.05 8.71
N ALA A 107 6.78 8.62 8.44
CA ALA A 107 5.59 9.40 8.69
C ALA A 107 5.41 9.72 10.18
N ARG A 108 5.56 8.73 11.07
CA ARG A 108 5.45 8.92 12.53
C ARG A 108 6.51 9.88 13.05
N MET A 109 7.75 9.74 12.58
CA MET A 109 8.86 10.58 13.03
C MET A 109 8.83 11.99 12.45
N ASN A 110 7.99 12.27 11.46
CA ASN A 110 7.83 13.58 10.82
C ASN A 110 6.41 14.13 11.04
N ASP A 111 5.96 14.12 12.30
CA ASP A 111 4.68 14.71 12.75
C ASP A 111 3.43 14.09 12.11
N PHE A 112 3.45 12.76 11.95
CA PHE A 112 2.35 11.97 11.38
C PHE A 112 1.95 12.46 9.98
N LEU A 113 2.88 12.37 9.02
CA LEU A 113 2.68 12.85 7.64
C LEU A 113 1.42 12.32 6.93
N PHE A 114 0.90 11.17 7.34
CA PHE A 114 -0.31 10.57 6.76
C PHE A 114 -1.60 10.86 7.54
N LYS A 115 -1.52 11.65 8.61
CA LYS A 115 -2.67 12.00 9.45
C LYS A 115 -3.81 12.58 8.62
N ARG A 116 -5.03 12.06 8.84
CA ARG A 116 -6.30 12.43 8.17
C ARG A 116 -6.36 12.13 6.66
N LYS A 117 -5.35 11.48 6.08
CA LYS A 117 -5.48 10.92 4.73
C LYS A 117 -6.41 9.71 4.74
N VAL A 118 -6.98 9.36 3.60
CA VAL A 118 -7.82 8.16 3.44
C VAL A 118 -6.94 6.95 3.12
N GLY A 119 -7.17 5.81 3.77
CA GLY A 119 -6.41 4.58 3.55
C GLY A 119 -7.32 3.40 3.24
N ALA A 120 -7.06 2.66 2.17
CA ALA A 120 -7.82 1.45 1.82
C ALA A 120 -6.89 0.26 1.50
N ALA A 121 -7.18 -0.87 2.12
CA ALA A 121 -6.48 -2.13 1.86
C ALA A 121 -7.17 -2.88 0.72
N ILE A 122 -6.39 -3.55 -0.14
CA ILE A 122 -6.89 -4.47 -1.16
C ILE A 122 -6.05 -5.76 -1.11
N VAL A 123 -6.70 -6.92 -1.05
CA VAL A 123 -6.01 -8.20 -0.92
C VAL A 123 -6.44 -9.13 -2.04
N ALA A 124 -5.47 -9.79 -2.68
CA ALA A 124 -5.75 -10.93 -3.56
C ALA A 124 -5.25 -12.22 -2.93
N VAL A 125 -6.12 -13.22 -2.84
CA VAL A 125 -5.83 -14.50 -2.18
C VAL A 125 -6.24 -15.68 -3.06
N ARG A 126 -5.53 -16.81 -2.97
CA ARG A 126 -5.92 -18.03 -3.68
C ARG A 126 -7.05 -18.79 -2.97
N ARG A 127 -6.99 -18.87 -1.63
CA ARG A 127 -7.88 -19.69 -0.78
C ARG A 127 -8.16 -19.05 0.57
N ALA A 128 -7.10 -18.83 1.37
CA ALA A 128 -7.19 -18.39 2.77
C ALA A 128 -5.97 -17.55 3.15
N GLY A 129 -6.02 -16.95 4.34
CA GLY A 129 -4.95 -16.11 4.88
C GLY A 129 -5.08 -14.62 4.53
N GLY A 130 -6.12 -14.22 3.79
CA GLY A 130 -6.33 -12.83 3.37
C GLY A 130 -6.62 -11.86 4.52
N ILE A 131 -7.19 -12.35 5.63
CA ILE A 131 -7.52 -11.52 6.81
C ILE A 131 -6.26 -10.93 7.43
N HIS A 132 -5.25 -11.74 7.68
CA HIS A 132 -4.00 -11.25 8.26
C HIS A 132 -3.29 -10.25 7.35
N VAL A 133 -3.35 -10.43 6.02
CA VAL A 133 -2.86 -9.42 5.05
C VAL A 133 -3.63 -8.11 5.17
N PHE A 134 -4.96 -8.18 5.24
CA PHE A 134 -5.84 -7.03 5.40
C PHE A 134 -5.53 -6.28 6.70
N ASP A 135 -5.31 -7.00 7.80
CA ASP A 135 -4.96 -6.44 9.11
C ASP A 135 -3.57 -5.80 9.09
N SER A 136 -2.55 -6.49 8.54
CA SER A 136 -1.20 -5.96 8.36
C SER A 136 -1.17 -4.61 7.66
N ILE A 137 -1.99 -4.45 6.61
CA ILE A 137 -2.12 -3.17 5.89
C ILE A 137 -2.83 -2.14 6.78
N ASN A 138 -3.97 -2.48 7.39
CA ASN A 138 -4.75 -1.54 8.19
C ASN A 138 -4.03 -1.08 9.46
N HIS A 139 -3.13 -1.88 10.04
CA HIS A 139 -2.30 -1.46 11.16
C HIS A 139 -1.47 -0.20 10.83
N LEU A 140 -0.99 -0.05 9.60
CA LEU A 140 -0.33 1.19 9.17
C LEU A 140 -1.31 2.36 9.22
N PHE A 141 -2.48 2.22 8.59
CA PHE A 141 -3.46 3.30 8.47
C PHE A 141 -3.93 3.78 9.84
N LEU A 142 -4.32 2.84 10.70
CA LEU A 142 -4.77 3.14 12.06
C LEU A 142 -3.63 3.74 12.90
N GLY A 143 -2.42 3.17 12.82
CA GLY A 143 -1.24 3.68 13.52
C GLY A 143 -0.78 5.06 13.05
N ALA A 144 -1.11 5.45 11.82
CA ALA A 144 -0.77 6.72 11.20
C ALA A 144 -1.90 7.78 11.30
N GLN A 145 -2.98 7.50 12.04
CA GLN A 145 -4.14 8.40 12.20
C GLN A 145 -4.85 8.70 10.87
N MET A 146 -4.91 7.72 9.98
CA MET A 146 -5.65 7.79 8.72
C MET A 146 -7.13 7.43 8.91
N ILE A 147 -7.96 7.86 7.97
CA ILE A 147 -9.37 7.49 7.89
C ILE A 147 -9.48 6.23 7.04
N VAL A 148 -9.99 5.14 7.62
CA VAL A 148 -10.23 3.88 6.90
C VAL A 148 -11.73 3.80 6.58
N PRO A 149 -12.15 3.93 5.31
CA PRO A 149 -13.55 3.80 4.93
C PRO A 149 -13.96 2.33 5.01
N GLY A 150 -15.20 2.10 5.45
CA GLY A 150 -15.81 0.77 5.45
C GLY A 150 -16.21 0.32 4.04
N SER A 151 -16.59 -0.96 3.94
CA SER A 151 -17.15 -1.58 2.74
C SER A 151 -18.20 -2.62 3.16
N SER A 152 -19.02 -3.11 2.23
CA SER A 152 -20.03 -4.14 2.50
C SER A 152 -19.42 -5.48 2.98
N TYR A 153 -18.13 -5.70 2.74
CA TYR A 153 -17.29 -6.78 3.29
C TYR A 153 -15.81 -6.33 3.26
N TRP A 154 -14.88 -7.16 3.74
CA TRP A 154 -13.46 -6.88 3.56
C TRP A 154 -13.05 -6.93 2.09
N ASN A 155 -12.15 -6.04 1.68
CA ASN A 155 -11.69 -5.86 0.30
C ASN A 155 -10.72 -6.98 -0.13
N ILE A 156 -11.23 -8.20 -0.25
CA ILE A 156 -10.47 -9.43 -0.53
C ILE A 156 -11.05 -10.10 -1.77
N GLY A 157 -10.28 -10.17 -2.86
CA GLY A 157 -10.63 -10.93 -4.05
C GLY A 157 -9.96 -12.29 -4.10
N ILE A 158 -10.67 -13.30 -4.61
CA ILE A 158 -10.22 -14.69 -4.66
C ILE A 158 -9.80 -15.05 -6.10
N GLY A 159 -8.58 -15.55 -6.28
CA GLY A 159 -8.11 -15.98 -7.60
C GLY A 159 -6.69 -16.55 -7.59
N ARG A 160 -6.45 -17.60 -8.36
CA ARG A 160 -5.14 -18.29 -8.46
C ARG A 160 -4.32 -17.76 -9.64
N GLU A 161 -4.90 -17.88 -10.82
CA GLU A 161 -4.32 -17.46 -12.08
C GLU A 161 -4.70 -16.02 -12.39
N ARG A 162 -3.99 -15.39 -13.33
CA ARG A 162 -4.28 -14.00 -13.73
C ARG A 162 -5.71 -13.90 -14.27
N GLY A 163 -6.45 -12.90 -13.81
CA GLY A 163 -7.84 -12.65 -14.23
C GLY A 163 -8.88 -13.50 -13.51
N ASP A 164 -8.50 -14.39 -12.58
CA ASP A 164 -9.49 -15.22 -11.87
C ASP A 164 -10.46 -14.37 -11.03
N VAL A 165 -10.03 -13.21 -10.56
CA VAL A 165 -10.87 -12.26 -9.78
C VAL A 165 -11.96 -11.58 -10.61
N GLU A 166 -11.95 -11.75 -11.94
CA GLU A 166 -12.95 -11.18 -12.86
C GLU A 166 -14.00 -12.22 -13.28
N LYS A 167 -13.85 -13.49 -12.85
CA LYS A 167 -14.72 -14.61 -13.26
C LYS A 167 -15.94 -14.80 -12.34
N GLU A 168 -16.09 -13.92 -11.35
CA GLU A 168 -17.23 -13.89 -10.43
C GLU A 168 -18.25 -12.84 -10.85
#